data_AF-I3CL31-F1
#
_entry.id   AF-I3CL31-F1
#
_cell.length_a   1.000
_cell.length_b   1.000
_cell.length_c   1.000
_cell.angle_alpha   90.00
_cell.angle_beta   90.00
_cell.angle_gamma   90.00
#
_symmetry.space_group_name_H-M   'P 1'
#
loop_
_entity.id
_entity.type
_entity.pdbx_description
1 polymer ?
#
loop_
_entity_poly.entity_id
_entity_poly.type
_entity_poly.pdbx_seq_one_letter_code
_entity_poly.pdbx_strand_id
1 'polypeptide(L)' 'MINVEKNDFSQTSWQAEQGNAEAQYQLGLMYSEGETTPQNFDRALFWLSKAARQGHPKAHYSLVLLRQIQRTQKRALQ' A
#
# COMPACT_ATOMS: atom_id res chain seq x y z
N MET A 1 -6.13 -0.62 29.22
CA MET A 1 -6.58 -0.30 27.85
C MET A 1 -5.42 0.42 27.18
N ILE A 2 -4.62 -0.27 26.37
CA ILE A 2 -3.45 0.34 25.75
C ILE A 2 -3.91 0.91 24.41
N ASN A 3 -3.99 2.23 24.31
CA ASN A 3 -4.19 2.95 23.04
C ASN A 3 -2.98 2.67 22.15
N VAL A 4 -3.16 1.81 21.13
CA VAL A 4 -2.12 1.37 20.20
C VAL A 4 -1.92 2.34 19.03
N GLU A 5 -2.21 3.63 19.21
CA GLU A 5 -2.29 4.61 18.11
C GLU A 5 -0.95 5.14 17.59
N LYS A 6 0.21 4.61 18.00
CA LYS A 6 1.52 5.25 17.65
C LYS A 6 2.65 4.31 17.27
N ASN A 7 2.39 3.20 16.57
CA ASN A 7 3.44 2.38 15.93
C ASN A 7 3.02 1.79 14.56
N ASP A 8 2.17 2.53 13.85
CA ASP A 8 1.35 2.04 12.73
C ASP A 8 2.16 1.47 11.57
N PHE A 9 3.29 2.08 11.20
CA PHE A 9 4.08 1.61 10.04
C PHE A 9 4.85 0.31 10.33
N SER A 10 5.61 0.26 11.43
CA SER A 10 6.46 -0.89 11.76
C SER A 10 5.62 -2.13 12.12
N GLN A 11 4.49 -1.94 12.81
CA GLN A 11 3.55 -3.02 13.11
C GLN A 11 2.91 -3.55 11.82
N THR A 12 2.44 -2.65 10.95
CA THR A 12 1.83 -3.01 9.67
C THR A 12 2.84 -3.70 8.76
N SER A 13 4.09 -3.25 8.73
CA SER A 13 5.14 -3.89 7.93
C SER A 13 5.43 -5.31 8.38
N TRP A 14 5.53 -5.52 9.70
CA TRP A 14 5.71 -6.86 10.26
C TRP A 14 4.55 -7.80 9.88
N GLN A 15 3.31 -7.37 10.07
CA GLN A 15 2.12 -8.16 9.70
C GLN A 15 2.05 -8.43 8.18
N ALA A 16 2.42 -7.44 7.36
CA ALA A 16 2.44 -7.58 5.90
C ALA A 16 3.49 -8.61 5.44
N GLU A 17 4.64 -8.66 6.12
CA GLU A 17 5.69 -9.66 5.91
C GLU A 17 5.25 -11.06 6.37
N GLN A 18 4.45 -11.17 7.43
CA GLN A 18 3.82 -12.43 7.86
C GLN A 18 2.72 -12.92 6.90
N GLY A 19 2.41 -12.16 5.85
CA GLY A 19 1.42 -12.57 4.85
C GLY A 19 0.01 -12.05 5.10
N ASN A 20 -0.22 -11.22 6.13
CA ASN A 20 -1.55 -10.67 6.39
C ASN A 20 -2.00 -9.76 5.23
N ALA A 21 -3.08 -10.15 4.54
CA ALA A 21 -3.57 -9.44 3.36
C ALA A 21 -4.07 -8.01 3.66
N GLU A 22 -4.69 -7.78 4.83
CA GLU A 22 -5.13 -6.45 5.26
C GLU A 22 -3.91 -5.57 5.55
N ALA A 23 -2.90 -6.08 6.25
CA ALA A 23 -1.68 -5.34 6.51
C ALA A 23 -0.89 -5.02 5.23
N GLN A 24 -0.84 -5.96 4.28
CA GLN A 24 -0.26 -5.69 2.95
C GLN A 24 -1.03 -4.60 2.20
N TYR A 25 -2.36 -4.58 2.33
CA TYR A 25 -3.19 -3.52 1.75
C TYR A 25 -2.88 -2.17 2.41
N GLN A 26 -2.87 -2.09 3.74
CA GLN A 26 -2.57 -0.89 4.50
C GLN A 26 -1.16 -0.37 4.22
N LEU A 27 -0.16 -1.23 4.19
CA LEU A 27 1.22 -0.85 3.85
C LEU A 27 1.32 -0.28 2.43
N GLY A 28 0.56 -0.85 1.50
CA GLY A 28 0.41 -0.34 0.14
C GLY A 28 -0.16 1.09 0.12
N LEU A 29 -1.18 1.36 0.93
CA LEU A 29 -1.77 2.70 1.06
C LEU A 29 -0.78 3.70 1.66
N MET A 30 -0.08 3.33 2.73
CA MET A 30 0.92 4.19 3.39
C MET A 30 2.01 4.66 2.42
N TYR A 31 2.48 3.76 1.55
CA TYR A 31 3.43 4.13 0.48
C TYR A 31 2.80 4.96 -0.64
N SER A 32 1.49 4.85 -0.88
CA SER A 32 0.80 5.62 -1.90
C SER A 32 0.47 7.05 -1.47
N GLU A 33 0.12 7.24 -0.20
CA GLU A 33 -0.30 8.54 0.35
C GLU A 33 0.91 9.38 0.77
N GLY A 34 1.99 8.73 1.19
CA GLY A 34 3.21 9.42 1.55
C GLY A 34 3.17 10.11 2.93
N GLU A 35 2.18 9.79 3.77
CA GLU A 35 1.95 10.49 5.05
C GLU A 35 2.98 10.13 6.12
N THR A 36 3.25 8.84 6.31
CA THR A 36 4.22 8.32 7.31
C THR A 36 5.54 7.88 6.70
N THR A 37 5.62 7.75 5.37
CA THR A 37 6.83 7.38 4.63
C THR A 37 6.89 8.14 3.32
N PRO A 38 8.07 8.35 2.71
CA PRO A 38 8.13 8.96 1.38
C PRO A 38 7.24 8.22 0.38
N GLN A 39 6.44 8.97 -0.37
CA GLN A 39 5.57 8.41 -1.41
C GLN A 39 6.41 7.55 -2.37
N ASN A 40 6.01 6.30 -2.52
CA ASN A 40 6.66 5.34 -3.38
C ASN A 40 5.62 4.44 -4.02
N PHE A 41 5.17 4.84 -5.20
CA PHE A 41 4.16 4.10 -5.95
C PHE A 41 4.61 2.67 -6.31
N ASP A 42 5.91 2.41 -6.51
CA ASP A 42 6.40 1.07 -6.84
C ASP A 42 6.27 0.13 -5.63
N ARG A 43 6.59 0.61 -4.42
CA ARG A 43 6.36 -0.13 -3.17
C ARG A 43 4.87 -0.29 -2.88
N ALA A 44 4.06 0.73 -3.14
CA ALA A 44 2.60 0.63 -3.03
C ALA A 44 2.05 -0.49 -3.94
N LEU A 45 2.46 -0.52 -5.22
CA LEU A 45 2.06 -1.57 -6.16
C LEU A 45 2.49 -2.96 -5.69
N PHE A 46 3.71 -3.10 -5.17
CA PHE A 46 4.23 -4.37 -4.69
C PHE A 46 3.35 -4.97 -3.58
N TRP A 47 3.03 -4.18 -2.56
CA TRP A 47 2.22 -4.63 -1.42
C TRP A 47 0.75 -4.84 -1.79
N LEU A 48 0.15 -3.92 -2.55
CA LEU A 48 -1.20 -4.07 -3.08
C LEU A 48 -1.33 -5.30 -3.98
N SER A 49 -0.30 -5.64 -4.77
CA SER A 49 -0.28 -6.84 -5.60
C SER A 49 -0.26 -8.13 -4.77
N LYS A 50 0.43 -8.14 -3.62
CA LYS A 50 0.38 -9.28 -2.70
C LYS A 50 -1.01 -9.44 -2.09
N ALA A 51 -1.59 -8.36 -1.57
CA ALA A 51 -2.94 -8.38 -1.00
C ALA A 51 -3.99 -8.81 -2.04
N ALA A 52 -3.91 -8.29 -3.27
CA ALA A 52 -4.80 -8.65 -4.36
C ALA A 52 -4.68 -10.14 -4.73
N ARG A 53 -3.47 -10.70 -4.79
CA ARG A 53 -3.27 -12.14 -5.03
C ARG A 53 -3.90 -13.04 -3.97
N GLN A 54 -4.06 -12.54 -2.75
CA GLN A 54 -4.75 -13.24 -1.66
C GLN A 54 -6.28 -13.04 -1.70
N GLY A 55 -6.81 -12.39 -2.74
CA GLY A 55 -8.24 -12.14 -2.89
C GLY A 55 -8.73 -10.91 -2.13
N HIS A 56 -7.84 -10.03 -1.65
CA HIS A 56 -8.28 -8.81 -0.96
C HIS A 56 -9.07 -7.89 -1.91
N PRO A 57 -10.35 -7.62 -1.64
CA PRO A 57 -11.23 -6.97 -2.60
C PRO A 57 -10.84 -5.51 -2.85
N LYS A 58 -10.45 -4.78 -1.79
CA LYS A 58 -10.02 -3.37 -1.91
C LYS A 58 -8.66 -3.24 -2.59
N ALA A 59 -7.80 -4.24 -2.48
CA ALA A 59 -6.46 -4.18 -3.05
C ALA A 59 -6.48 -4.15 -4.58
N HIS A 60 -7.43 -4.87 -5.20
CA HIS A 60 -7.61 -4.84 -6.65
C HIS A 60 -7.98 -3.44 -7.16
N TYR A 61 -8.92 -2.78 -6.49
CA TYR A 61 -9.33 -1.43 -6.84
C TYR A 61 -8.18 -0.43 -6.72
N SER A 62 -7.50 -0.42 -5.56
CA SER A 62 -6.37 0.48 -5.31
C SER A 62 -5.22 0.24 -6.27
N LEU A 63 -4.94 -1.01 -6.64
CA LEU A 63 -3.90 -1.36 -7.60
C LEU A 63 -4.19 -0.86 -9.01
N VAL A 64 -5.45 -0.92 -9.47
CA VAL A 64 -5.85 -0.36 -10.76
C VAL A 64 -5.72 1.16 -10.75
N LEU A 65 -6.21 1.82 -9.70
CA LEU A 65 -6.12 3.27 -9.55
C LEU A 65 -4.66 3.74 -9.56
N LEU A 66 -3.80 3.08 -8.79
CA LEU A 66 -2.39 3.48 -8.66
C LEU A 66 -1.61 3.31 -9.99
N ARG A 67 -1.93 2.27 -10.77
CA ARG A 67 -1.39 2.10 -12.12
C ARG A 67 -1.84 3.21 -13.07
N GLN A 68 -3.07 3.70 -12.94
CA GLN A 68 -3.55 4.83 -13.74
C GLN A 68 -2.81 6.12 -13.36
N ILE A 69 -2.63 6.39 -12.06
CA ILE A 69 -1.88 7.55 -11.56
C ILE A 69 -0.43 7.53 -12.07
N GLN A 70 0.27 6.39 -11.97
CA GLN A 70 1.64 6.31 -12.51
C GLN A 70 1.70 6.56 -14.01
N ARG A 71 0.70 6.07 -14.78
CA ARG A 71 0.63 6.28 -16.23
C ARG A 71 0.38 7.74 -16.58
N THR A 72 -0.48 8.44 -15.85
CA THR A 72 -0.75 9.86 -16.09
C THR A 72 0.43 10.74 -15.69
N GLN A 73 1.08 10.47 -14.56
CA GLN A 73 2.28 11.20 -14.14
C GLN A 73 3.45 11.01 -15.11
N LYS A 74 3.70 9.76 -15.57
CA LYS A 74 4.74 9.50 -16.58
C LYS A 74 4.46 10.18 -17.92
N ARG A 75 3.19 10.31 -18.31
CA ARG A 75 2.78 11.03 -19.52
C ARG A 75 2.92 12.55 -19.40
N ALA A 76 2.78 13.11 -18.20
CA ALA A 76 2.90 14.56 -17.97
C ALA A 76 4.36 15.05 -17.96
N LEU A 77 5.33 14.13 -17.89
CA LEU A 77 6.77 14.41 -17.87
C LEU A 77 7.46 14.18 -19.23
N GLN A 78 6.68 13.92 -20.29
CA GLN A 78 7.17 13.63 -21.65
C GLN A 78 6.77 14.73 -22.64
#